data_AF-A0A2G5X897-F1
#
_entry.id   AF-A0A2G5X897-F1
#
_cell.length_a   1.000
_cell.length_b   1.000
_cell.length_c   1.000
_cell.angle_alpha   90.00
_cell.angle_beta   90.00
_cell.angle_gamma   90.00
#
_symmetry.space_group_name_H-M   'P 1'
#
loop_
_entity.id
_entity.type
_entity.pdbx_description
1 polymer ?
#
loop_
_entity_poly.entity_id
_entity_poly.type
_entity_poly.pdbx_seq_one_letter_code
_entity_poly.pdbx_strand_id
1 'polypeptide(L)'
;MKLKMNFIMAIILFSMIVITTILLFNIRDLSDKPIIDVVITSLTSIISSVLAASVAYYVARLQLNHQAQDSETKRKLEYLSALQLLSHEIQFNKQVLDVAVAQSKSDDLAKLMEKNLIIDTWKQASFIVIHNLDQDLLNETSTLYYNMSMLKQGFSHTSDFIQQTYSKCVEVEARIKVELQKK
;
A
#
# COMPACT_ATOMS: atom_id res chain seq x y z
N MET A 1 -3.66 26.96 3.25
CA MET A 1 -4.70 26.85 2.20
C MET A 1 -6.09 26.49 2.78
N LYS A 2 -6.21 25.45 3.63
CA LYS A 2 -7.49 25.06 4.29
C LYS A 2 -8.19 26.19 5.05
N LEU A 3 -7.44 27.00 5.81
CA LEU A 3 -7.98 28.12 6.59
C LEU A 3 -8.63 29.20 5.70
N LYS A 4 -8.02 29.50 4.54
CA LYS A 4 -8.50 30.52 3.60
C LYS A 4 -9.81 30.09 2.93
N MET A 5 -9.94 28.82 2.58
CA MET A 5 -11.14 28.28 1.93
C MET A 5 -12.34 28.25 2.88
N ASN A 6 -12.14 27.88 4.15
CA ASN A 6 -13.21 27.91 5.16
C ASN A 6 -13.66 29.34 5.47
N PHE A 7 -12.72 30.30 5.48
CA PHE A 7 -13.01 31.71 5.69
C PHE A 7 -13.82 32.30 4.52
N ILE A 8 -13.47 31.98 3.28
CA ILE A 8 -14.22 32.43 2.09
C ILE A 8 -15.65 31.86 2.09
N MET A 9 -15.82 30.57 2.40
CA MET A 9 -17.15 29.94 2.53
C MET A 9 -17.99 30.58 3.64
N ALA A 10 -17.40 30.89 4.79
CA ALA A 10 -18.08 31.57 5.88
C ALA A 10 -18.54 32.99 5.47
N ILE A 11 -17.72 33.72 4.71
CA ILE A 11 -18.09 35.05 4.17
C ILE A 11 -19.25 34.94 3.19
N ILE A 12 -19.26 33.94 2.30
CA ILE A 12 -20.34 33.74 1.32
C ILE A 12 -21.66 33.37 2.02
N LEU A 13 -21.62 32.49 3.02
CA LEU A 13 -22.80 32.14 3.80
C LEU A 13 -23.32 33.33 4.60
N PHE A 14 -22.43 34.09 5.23
CA PHE A 14 -22.79 35.28 5.98
C PHE A 14 -23.39 36.36 5.08
N SER A 15 -22.80 36.61 3.90
CA SER A 15 -23.35 37.58 2.94
C SER A 15 -24.72 37.14 2.43
N MET A 16 -24.95 35.85 2.19
CA MET A 16 -26.27 35.33 1.82
C MET A 16 -27.32 35.52 2.94
N ILE A 17 -26.95 35.29 4.20
CA ILE A 17 -27.85 35.53 5.34
C ILE A 17 -28.20 37.01 5.45
N VAL A 18 -27.22 37.90 5.30
CA VAL A 18 -27.42 39.36 5.34
C VAL A 18 -28.32 39.81 4.19
N ILE A 19 -28.06 39.36 2.95
CA ILE A 19 -28.90 39.70 1.79
C ILE A 19 -30.34 39.18 1.97
N THR A 20 -30.50 37.95 2.46
CA THR A 20 -31.82 37.37 2.75
C THR A 20 -32.56 38.17 3.81
N THR A 21 -31.87 38.61 4.87
CA THR A 21 -32.44 39.42 5.94
C THR A 21 -32.88 40.79 5.42
N ILE A 22 -32.03 41.46 4.64
CA ILE A 22 -32.35 42.75 4.01
C ILE A 22 -33.54 42.63 3.06
N LEU A 23 -33.61 41.57 2.26
CA LEU A 23 -34.76 41.29 1.39
C LEU A 23 -36.03 41.07 2.19
N LEU A 24 -36.01 40.28 3.26
CA LEU A 24 -37.16 40.06 4.13
C LEU A 24 -37.68 41.36 4.78
N PHE A 25 -36.78 42.27 5.17
CA PHE A 25 -37.18 43.58 5.71
C PHE A 25 -37.79 44.50 4.64
N ASN A 26 -37.26 44.53 3.42
CA ASN A 26 -37.79 45.37 2.34
C ASN A 26 -39.08 44.81 1.72
N ILE A 27 -39.29 43.49 1.76
CA ILE A 27 -40.47 42.83 1.19
C ILE A 27 -41.67 42.86 2.16
N ARG A 28 -41.44 43.07 3.46
CA ARG A 28 -42.50 43.17 4.48
C ARG A 28 -43.53 44.28 4.19
N ASP A 29 -43.15 45.34 3.46
CA ASP A 29 -44.02 46.46 3.08
C ASP A 29 -44.75 46.25 1.73
N LEU A 30 -44.55 45.12 1.05
CA LEU A 30 -45.26 44.77 -0.18
C LEU A 30 -46.48 43.91 0.13
N SER A 31 -47.68 44.39 -0.23
CA SER A 31 -48.96 43.72 0.03
C SER A 31 -49.17 42.42 -0.77
N ASP A 32 -48.26 42.08 -1.68
CA ASP A 32 -48.40 40.95 -2.62
C ASP A 32 -47.70 39.69 -2.11
N LYS A 33 -48.40 38.97 -1.21
CA LYS A 33 -48.05 37.63 -0.71
C LYS A 33 -47.40 36.66 -1.73
N PRO A 34 -47.90 36.52 -2.99
CA PRO A 34 -47.31 35.54 -3.93
C PRO A 34 -45.87 35.85 -4.33
N ILE A 35 -45.46 37.13 -4.37
CA ILE A 35 -44.08 37.50 -4.71
C ILE A 35 -43.12 37.15 -3.57
N ILE A 36 -43.58 37.34 -2.32
CA ILE A 36 -42.83 37.02 -1.11
C ILE A 36 -42.51 35.52 -1.05
N ASP A 37 -43.52 34.68 -1.30
CA ASP A 37 -43.37 33.22 -1.26
C ASP A 37 -42.38 32.71 -2.33
N VAL A 38 -42.42 33.29 -3.54
CA VAL A 38 -41.48 32.93 -4.62
C VAL A 38 -40.05 33.33 -4.26
N VAL A 39 -39.84 34.49 -3.65
CA VAL A 39 -38.50 34.95 -3.22
C VAL A 39 -37.95 34.09 -2.08
N ILE A 40 -38.75 33.80 -1.07
CA ILE A 40 -38.34 32.95 0.06
C ILE A 40 -38.00 31.54 -0.41
N THR A 41 -38.84 30.97 -1.28
CA THR A 41 -38.63 29.62 -1.85
C THR A 41 -37.34 29.58 -2.66
N SER A 42 -37.10 30.59 -3.50
CA SER A 42 -35.90 30.68 -4.33
C SER A 42 -34.63 30.82 -3.48
N LEU A 43 -34.64 31.70 -2.47
CA LEU A 43 -33.50 31.89 -1.58
C LEU A 43 -33.20 30.64 -0.76
N THR A 44 -34.23 29.99 -0.23
CA THR A 44 -34.08 28.76 0.55
C THR A 44 -33.55 27.62 -0.31
N SER A 45 -33.99 27.52 -1.57
CA SER A 45 -33.46 26.55 -2.55
C SER A 45 -31.99 26.79 -2.87
N ILE A 46 -31.55 28.05 -3.01
CA ILE A 46 -30.14 28.37 -3.29
C ILE A 46 -29.28 28.02 -2.08
N ILE A 47 -29.68 28.43 -0.88
CA ILE A 47 -28.94 28.16 0.36
C ILE A 47 -28.87 26.66 0.61
N SER A 48 -29.97 25.92 0.46
CA SER A 48 -29.99 24.47 0.63
C SER A 48 -29.08 23.76 -0.37
N SER A 49 -29.06 24.23 -1.63
CA SER A 49 -28.16 23.70 -2.67
C SER A 49 -26.69 23.93 -2.35
N VAL A 50 -26.32 25.11 -1.85
CA VAL A 50 -24.95 25.45 -1.45
C VAL A 50 -24.51 24.61 -0.24
N LEU A 51 -25.38 24.46 0.76
CA LEU A 51 -25.11 23.62 1.93
C LEU A 51 -24.98 22.15 1.54
N ALA A 52 -25.87 21.64 0.69
CA ALA A 52 -25.81 20.27 0.18
C ALA A 52 -24.52 20.01 -0.61
N ALA A 53 -24.11 20.92 -1.50
CA ALA A 53 -22.85 20.83 -2.24
C ALA A 53 -21.63 20.83 -1.30
N SER A 54 -21.68 21.64 -0.23
CA SER A 54 -20.61 21.73 0.76
C SER A 54 -20.46 20.43 1.56
N VAL A 55 -21.58 19.86 2.01
CA VAL A 55 -21.60 18.57 2.71
C VAL A 55 -21.13 17.46 1.77
N ALA A 56 -21.62 17.43 0.52
CA ALA A 56 -21.20 16.45 -0.48
C ALA A 56 -19.69 16.50 -0.73
N TYR A 57 -19.11 17.70 -0.87
CA TYR A 57 -17.68 17.88 -1.01
C TYR A 57 -16.91 17.37 0.22
N TYR A 58 -17.39 17.66 1.42
CA TYR A 58 -16.76 17.20 2.66
C TYR A 58 -16.79 15.67 2.78
N VAL A 59 -17.94 15.05 2.50
CA VAL A 59 -18.10 13.58 2.51
C VAL A 59 -17.22 12.93 1.46
N ALA A 60 -17.23 13.42 0.22
CA ALA A 60 -16.38 12.91 -0.85
C ALA A 60 -14.89 12.99 -0.46
N ARG A 61 -14.48 14.10 0.14
CA ARG A 61 -13.10 14.26 0.63
C ARG A 61 -12.76 13.29 1.76
N LEU A 62 -13.66 13.08 2.71
CA LEU A 62 -13.46 12.11 3.78
C LEU A 62 -13.33 10.68 3.24
N GLN A 63 -14.16 10.32 2.27
CA GLN A 63 -14.11 9.02 1.60
C GLN A 63 -12.80 8.81 0.85
N LEU A 64 -12.33 9.81 0.08
CA LEU A 64 -11.05 9.75 -0.61
C LEU A 64 -9.88 9.59 0.36
N ASN A 65 -9.88 10.31 1.49
CA ASN A 65 -8.84 10.19 2.50
C ASN A 65 -8.83 8.81 3.17
N HIS A 66 -10.01 8.26 3.52
CA HIS A 66 -10.10 6.91 4.09
C HIS A 66 -9.63 5.86 3.09
N GLN A 67 -10.06 5.95 1.83
CA GLN A 67 -9.60 5.02 0.78
C GLN A 67 -8.09 5.08 0.58
N ALA A 68 -7.50 6.27 0.61
CA ALA A 68 -6.05 6.42 0.52
C ALA A 68 -5.34 5.73 1.70
N GLN A 69 -5.80 5.96 2.93
CA GLN A 69 -5.25 5.33 4.13
C GLN A 69 -5.41 3.80 4.15
N ASP A 70 -6.58 3.30 3.73
CA ASP A 70 -6.85 1.87 3.63
C ASP A 70 -5.94 1.22 2.57
N SER A 71 -5.75 1.88 1.43
CA SER A 71 -4.86 1.39 0.37
C SER A 71 -3.40 1.33 0.82
N GLU A 72 -2.94 2.33 1.57
CA GLU A 72 -1.58 2.38 2.11
C GLU A 72 -1.37 1.28 3.15
N THR A 73 -2.33 1.10 4.06
CA THR A 73 -2.30 0.05 5.09
C THR A 73 -2.29 -1.33 4.44
N LYS A 74 -3.15 -1.56 3.44
CA LYS A 74 -3.20 -2.82 2.70
C LYS A 74 -1.88 -3.10 1.98
N ARG A 75 -1.30 -2.11 1.30
CA ARG A 75 -0.01 -2.25 0.61
C ARG A 75 1.13 -2.55 1.60
N LYS A 76 1.12 -1.93 2.78
CA LYS A 76 2.09 -2.24 3.85
C LYS A 76 1.93 -3.68 4.33
N LEU A 77 0.70 -4.14 4.55
CA LEU A 77 0.42 -5.52 4.96
C LEU A 77 0.88 -6.52 3.89
N GLU A 78 0.52 -6.31 2.63
CA GLU A 78 0.94 -7.15 1.50
C GLU A 78 2.47 -7.26 1.40
N TYR A 79 3.17 -6.14 1.57
CA TYR A 79 4.64 -6.11 1.61
C TYR A 79 5.21 -6.95 2.77
N LEU A 80 4.70 -6.78 3.98
CA LEU A 80 5.16 -7.53 5.16
C LEU A 80 4.88 -9.02 5.02
N SER A 81 3.69 -9.38 4.54
CA SER A 81 3.33 -10.78 4.25
C SER A 81 4.24 -11.39 3.19
N ALA A 82 4.55 -10.66 2.12
CA ALA A 82 5.48 -11.12 1.10
C ALA A 82 6.89 -11.37 1.68
N LEU A 83 7.41 -10.46 2.51
CA LEU A 83 8.70 -10.65 3.17
C LEU A 83 8.70 -11.84 4.16
N GLN A 84 7.62 -12.04 4.90
CA GLN A 84 7.49 -13.19 5.80
C GLN A 84 7.51 -14.51 5.03
N LEU A 85 6.78 -14.60 3.91
CA LEU A 85 6.78 -15.78 3.05
C LEU A 85 8.18 -16.05 2.47
N LEU A 86 8.88 -15.00 2.01
CA LEU A 86 10.27 -15.12 1.55
C LEU A 86 11.19 -15.60 2.66
N SER A 87 11.07 -15.07 3.88
CA SER A 87 11.87 -15.50 5.02
C SER A 87 11.65 -16.99 5.32
N HIS A 88 10.41 -17.47 5.24
CA HIS A 88 10.08 -18.89 5.45
C HIS A 88 10.67 -19.77 4.35
N GLU A 89 10.55 -19.36 3.09
CA GLU A 89 11.12 -20.09 1.95
C GLU A 89 12.65 -20.16 2.03
N ILE A 90 13.32 -19.05 2.34
CA ILE A 90 14.79 -19.01 2.51
C ILE A 90 15.21 -19.91 3.68
N GLN A 91 14.50 -19.87 4.80
CA GLN A 91 14.79 -20.73 5.94
C GLN A 91 14.63 -22.22 5.60
N PHE A 92 13.59 -22.58 4.84
CA PHE A 92 13.39 -23.94 4.37
C PHE A 92 14.49 -24.37 3.40
N ASN A 93 14.80 -23.56 2.39
CA ASN A 93 15.86 -23.86 1.43
C ASN A 93 17.23 -23.96 2.11
N LYS A 94 17.49 -23.14 3.13
CA LYS A 94 18.70 -23.25 3.95
C LYS A 94 18.82 -24.63 4.60
N GLN A 95 17.73 -25.19 5.14
CA GLN A 95 17.73 -26.54 5.72
C GLN A 95 18.00 -27.62 4.65
N VAL A 96 17.41 -27.47 3.46
CA VAL A 96 17.69 -28.38 2.32
C VAL A 96 19.18 -28.31 1.93
N LEU A 97 19.74 -27.10 1.87
CA LEU A 97 21.15 -26.88 1.54
C LEU A 97 22.10 -27.36 2.63
N ASP A 98 21.72 -27.26 3.91
CA ASP A 98 22.52 -27.79 5.03
C ASP A 98 22.69 -29.31 4.93
N VAL A 99 21.59 -30.03 4.63
CA VAL A 99 21.63 -31.47 4.35
C VAL A 99 22.50 -31.76 3.13
N ALA A 100 22.39 -30.94 2.08
CA ALA A 100 23.17 -31.10 0.86
C ALA A 100 24.69 -30.90 1.08
N VAL A 101 25.08 -29.91 1.91
CA VAL A 101 26.47 -29.67 2.30
C VAL A 101 27.02 -30.89 3.07
N ALA A 102 26.23 -31.46 3.98
CA ALA A 102 26.62 -32.65 4.73
C ALA A 102 26.76 -33.92 3.86
N GLN A 103 26.07 -33.96 2.72
CA GLN A 103 26.01 -35.12 1.80
C GLN A 103 26.75 -34.87 0.48
N SER A 104 27.74 -33.97 0.45
CA SER A 104 28.41 -33.46 -0.77
C SER A 104 29.04 -34.49 -1.73
N LYS A 105 29.09 -35.78 -1.36
CA LYS A 105 29.62 -36.89 -2.18
C LYS A 105 28.54 -37.89 -2.66
N SER A 106 27.26 -37.60 -2.44
CA SER A 106 26.15 -38.48 -2.82
C SER A 106 25.72 -38.22 -4.27
N ASP A 107 25.59 -39.28 -5.07
CA ASP A 107 25.06 -39.19 -6.45
C ASP A 107 23.59 -38.74 -6.51
N ASP A 108 22.86 -38.81 -5.40
CA ASP A 108 21.46 -38.37 -5.32
C ASP A 108 21.29 -36.88 -4.95
N LEU A 109 22.39 -36.14 -4.73
CA LEU A 109 22.38 -34.73 -4.35
C LEU A 109 21.62 -33.85 -5.36
N ALA A 110 21.83 -34.11 -6.65
CA ALA A 110 21.17 -33.40 -7.73
C ALA A 110 19.64 -33.56 -7.66
N LYS A 111 19.16 -34.80 -7.48
CA LYS A 111 17.73 -35.11 -7.36
C LYS A 111 17.12 -34.51 -6.09
N LEU A 112 17.88 -34.52 -4.99
CA LEU A 112 17.47 -33.92 -3.73
C LEU A 112 17.24 -32.40 -3.89
N MET A 113 18.15 -31.71 -4.59
CA MET A 113 18.02 -30.27 -4.85
C MET A 113 16.87 -29.94 -5.81
N GLU A 114 16.77 -30.67 -6.93
CA GLU A 114 15.71 -30.46 -7.93
C GLU A 114 14.32 -30.60 -7.30
N LYS A 115 14.13 -31.62 -6.46
CA LYS A 115 12.83 -31.92 -5.86
C LYS A 115 12.46 -30.99 -4.70
N ASN A 116 13.44 -30.60 -3.88
CA ASN A 116 13.15 -29.95 -2.61
C ASN A 116 13.39 -28.44 -2.60
N LEU A 117 14.24 -27.86 -3.47
CA LEU A 117 14.41 -26.39 -3.47
C LEU A 117 13.14 -25.70 -3.96
N ILE A 118 12.67 -24.68 -3.24
CA ILE A 118 11.48 -23.89 -3.59
C ILE A 118 11.92 -22.50 -4.03
N ILE A 119 11.47 -22.05 -5.20
CA ILE A 119 11.85 -20.73 -5.76
C ILE A 119 10.65 -19.91 -6.26
N ASP A 120 9.44 -20.45 -6.11
CA ASP A 120 8.25 -19.88 -6.73
C ASP A 120 7.68 -18.71 -5.94
N THR A 121 7.90 -18.66 -4.61
CA THR A 121 7.49 -17.51 -3.79
C THR A 121 8.19 -16.24 -4.25
N TRP A 122 9.48 -16.31 -4.59
CA TRP A 122 10.21 -15.16 -5.13
C TRP A 122 9.62 -14.58 -6.41
N LYS A 123 9.18 -15.43 -7.35
CA LYS A 123 8.58 -14.95 -8.60
C LYS A 123 7.33 -14.11 -8.34
N GLN A 124 6.55 -14.44 -7.31
CA GLN A 124 5.33 -13.73 -6.96
C GLN A 124 5.62 -12.51 -6.07
N ALA A 125 6.48 -12.69 -5.06
CA ALA A 125 6.79 -11.68 -4.06
C ALA A 125 7.68 -10.55 -4.61
N SER A 126 8.53 -10.82 -5.61
CA SER A 126 9.47 -9.84 -6.19
C SER A 126 8.77 -8.55 -6.64
N PHE A 127 7.62 -8.64 -7.30
CA PHE A 127 6.84 -7.48 -7.74
C PHE A 127 6.28 -6.64 -6.57
N ILE A 128 6.04 -7.27 -5.42
CA ILE A 128 5.52 -6.59 -4.23
C ILE A 128 6.66 -5.90 -3.48
N VAL A 129 7.82 -6.56 -3.37
CA VAL A 129 8.95 -6.06 -2.56
C VAL A 129 9.84 -5.08 -3.31
N ILE A 130 9.90 -5.12 -4.65
CA ILE A 130 10.84 -4.32 -5.46
C ILE A 130 10.80 -2.81 -5.18
N HIS A 131 9.64 -2.27 -4.84
CA HIS A 131 9.46 -0.83 -4.62
C HIS A 131 9.79 -0.37 -3.20
N ASN A 132 9.85 -1.30 -2.25
CA ASN A 132 9.87 -0.99 -0.81
C ASN A 132 11.08 -1.58 -0.09
N LEU A 133 11.78 -2.54 -0.72
CA LEU A 133 12.97 -3.19 -0.19
C LEU A 133 14.21 -2.33 -0.47
N ASP A 134 15.15 -2.35 0.47
CA ASP A 134 16.48 -1.77 0.27
C ASP A 134 17.16 -2.36 -0.99
N GLN A 135 17.80 -1.52 -1.79
CA GLN A 135 18.32 -1.90 -3.10
C GLN A 135 19.43 -2.95 -3.00
N ASP A 136 20.27 -2.87 -1.98
CA ASP A 136 21.33 -3.86 -1.74
C ASP A 136 20.72 -5.20 -1.33
N LEU A 137 19.75 -5.19 -0.41
CA LEU A 137 19.03 -6.40 -0.01
C LEU A 137 18.26 -7.03 -1.18
N LEU A 138 17.68 -6.21 -2.06
CA LEU A 138 17.01 -6.69 -3.27
C LEU A 138 17.99 -7.40 -4.21
N ASN A 139 19.17 -6.81 -4.45
CA ASN A 139 20.21 -7.40 -5.30
C ASN A 139 20.74 -8.72 -4.72
N GLU A 140 20.95 -8.77 -3.40
CA GLU A 140 21.39 -9.99 -2.70
C GLU A 140 20.35 -11.10 -2.76
N THR A 141 19.09 -10.76 -2.51
CA THR A 141 17.95 -11.69 -2.61
C THR A 141 17.81 -12.21 -4.04
N SER A 142 17.90 -11.32 -5.04
CA SER A 142 17.87 -11.72 -6.45
C SER A 142 19.02 -12.67 -6.81
N THR A 143 20.22 -12.38 -6.32
CA THR A 143 21.40 -13.25 -6.53
C THR A 143 21.21 -14.61 -5.86
N LEU A 144 20.65 -14.63 -4.65
CA LEU A 144 20.34 -15.87 -3.93
C LEU A 144 19.39 -16.75 -4.75
N TYR A 145 18.29 -16.17 -5.26
CA TYR A 145 17.31 -16.91 -6.05
C TYR A 145 17.84 -17.35 -7.40
N TYR A 146 18.72 -16.57 -8.02
CA TYR A 146 19.47 -17.01 -9.19
C TYR A 146 20.30 -18.27 -8.88
N ASN A 147 21.08 -18.24 -7.79
CA ASN A 147 21.88 -19.40 -7.38
C ASN A 147 21.01 -20.63 -7.09
N MET A 148 19.90 -20.46 -6.36
CA MET A 148 18.94 -21.54 -6.09
C MET A 148 18.34 -22.11 -7.38
N SER A 149 18.04 -21.27 -8.37
CA SER A 149 17.56 -21.72 -9.68
C SER A 149 18.61 -22.58 -10.40
N MET A 150 19.88 -22.17 -10.37
CA MET A 150 20.99 -22.93 -10.96
C MET A 150 21.17 -24.30 -10.28
N LEU A 151 21.06 -24.35 -8.96
CA LEU A 151 21.07 -25.60 -8.19
C LEU A 151 19.89 -26.51 -8.55
N LYS A 152 18.68 -25.93 -8.62
CA LYS A 152 17.44 -26.67 -8.89
C LYS A 152 17.40 -27.26 -10.30
N GLN A 153 17.93 -26.54 -11.29
CA GLN A 153 17.98 -26.97 -12.69
C GLN A 153 19.15 -27.92 -13.01
N GLY A 154 20.02 -28.17 -12.02
CA GLY A 154 21.16 -29.06 -12.16
C GLY A 154 22.32 -28.52 -12.98
N PHE A 155 22.44 -27.20 -13.11
CA PHE A 155 23.53 -26.57 -13.84
C PHE A 155 24.84 -26.52 -13.06
N SER A 156 24.79 -26.55 -11.72
CA SER A 156 25.99 -26.54 -10.87
C SER A 156 25.70 -27.22 -9.54
N HIS A 157 26.34 -28.37 -9.27
CA HIS A 157 26.27 -29.07 -7.96
C HIS A 157 27.63 -29.20 -7.31
N THR A 158 28.56 -28.29 -7.62
CA THR A 158 29.87 -28.30 -6.96
C THR A 158 29.69 -27.96 -5.49
N SER A 159 30.44 -28.66 -4.62
CA SER A 159 30.38 -28.45 -3.17
C SER A 159 30.58 -26.97 -2.80
N ASP A 160 31.50 -26.29 -3.49
CA ASP A 160 31.79 -24.87 -3.27
C ASP A 160 30.59 -23.98 -3.61
N PHE A 161 29.89 -24.25 -4.72
CA PHE A 161 28.74 -23.47 -5.14
C PHE A 161 27.54 -23.68 -4.20
N ILE A 162 27.34 -24.90 -3.73
CA ILE A 162 26.32 -25.24 -2.73
C ILE A 162 26.61 -24.50 -1.42
N GLN A 163 27.86 -24.53 -0.95
CA GLN A 163 28.27 -23.88 0.29
C GLN A 163 28.22 -22.35 0.20
N GLN A 164 28.55 -21.78 -0.96
CA GLN A 164 28.37 -20.35 -1.23
C GLN A 164 26.89 -19.96 -1.19
N THR A 165 26.02 -20.77 -1.81
CA THR A 165 24.57 -20.52 -1.82
C THR A 165 23.97 -20.66 -0.42
N TYR A 166 24.41 -21.64 0.36
CA TYR A 166 24.05 -21.79 1.77
C TYR A 166 24.45 -20.56 2.60
N SER A 167 25.71 -20.12 2.48
CA SER A 167 26.21 -18.94 3.19
C SER A 167 25.38 -17.70 2.88
N LYS A 168 25.00 -17.54 1.60
CA LYS A 168 24.14 -16.44 1.15
C LYS A 168 22.70 -16.56 1.67
N CYS A 169 22.17 -17.77 1.88
CA CYS A 169 20.89 -17.95 2.57
C CYS A 169 20.95 -17.38 3.99
N VAL A 170 22.01 -17.70 4.75
CA VAL A 170 22.18 -17.24 6.14
C VAL A 170 22.24 -15.73 6.21
N GLU A 171 23.00 -15.10 5.31
CA GLU A 171 23.14 -13.64 5.23
C GLU A 171 21.82 -12.94 4.89
N VAL A 172 21.17 -13.35 3.80
CA VAL A 172 19.93 -12.74 3.33
C VAL A 172 18.79 -12.95 4.32
N GLU A 173 18.68 -14.13 4.94
CA GLU A 173 17.68 -14.41 5.98
C GLU A 173 17.83 -13.45 7.17
N ALA A 174 19.06 -13.23 7.64
CA ALA A 174 19.34 -12.32 8.74
C ALA A 174 18.93 -10.88 8.39
N ARG A 175 19.27 -10.42 7.18
CA ARG A 175 18.89 -9.07 6.71
C ARG A 175 17.38 -8.90 6.55
N ILE A 176 16.68 -9.91 6.00
CA ILE A 176 15.22 -9.89 5.89
C ILE A 176 14.56 -9.84 7.28
N LYS A 177 15.08 -10.59 8.25
CA LYS A 177 14.59 -10.54 9.64
C LYS A 177 14.76 -9.17 10.27
N VAL A 178 15.91 -8.52 10.05
CA VAL A 178 16.13 -7.13 10.49
C VAL A 178 15.13 -6.19 9.82
N GLU A 179 14.87 -6.35 8.53
CA GLU A 179 13.91 -5.51 7.81
C GLU A 179 12.47 -5.70 8.31
N LEU A 180 12.09 -6.93 8.66
CA LEU A 180 10.80 -7.24 9.30
C LEU A 180 10.66 -6.61 10.69
N GLN A 181 11.75 -6.45 11.44
CA GLN A 181 11.71 -5.86 12.79
C GLN A 181 11.62 -4.32 12.78
N LYS A 182 11.96 -3.66 11.68
CA LYS A 182 11.93 -2.19 11.56
C LYS A 182 10.52 -1.62 11.37
N LYS A 183 9.51 -2.42 11.03
CA LYS A 183 8.22 -1.93 10.47
C LYS A 183 7.00 -2.41 11.23
#